data_AF-A0A7J8B957-F1
#
_entry.id   AF-A0A7J8B957-F1
#
_cell.length_a   1.000
_cell.length_b   1.000
_cell.length_c   1.000
_cell.angle_alpha   90.00
_cell.angle_beta   90.00
_cell.angle_gamma   90.00
#
_symmetry.space_group_name_H-M   'P 1'
#
loop_
_entity.id
_entity.type
_entity.pdbx_description
1 polymer ?
#
loop_
_entity_poly.entity_id
_entity_poly.type
_entity_poly.pdbx_seq_one_letter_code
_entity_poly.pdbx_strand_id
1 'polypeptide(L)'
;MAHGWPGSFYEFYGIIPLLTDPKNHGLSDEHVFEVICPSIPGYGFSEASSKKGLDTVATARIFYKLMLRLGFQEFYVQGGDWGSAICTNMGQLAPSHVKGIHLNMGFILRNFYTLTLILGRRFGRLFGYTERDMELMYPFKEKFFYKMMRESGYLHIQATKPDTVGCALNDSPVGLAAYILEKFTTWTNSEFRDLEDGGLERKFSLDDLLTNIMIYWTTGTITSSQRYYKENLGKNIMAEKHQRMKVQVPTGFAAFPDELLHVPEKWMKFKYPKLISYSYMPRGGHFAAFEEPELLARDIIKFVGLVERQ
;
A
#
# COMPACT_ATOMS: atom_id res chain seq x y z
N MET A 1 5.93 -7.47 6.47
CA MET A 1 5.47 -6.71 5.29
C MET A 1 3.99 -7.00 5.10
N ALA A 2 3.15 -5.98 4.95
CA ALA A 2 1.70 -6.12 4.83
C ALA A 2 1.25 -5.72 3.42
N HIS A 3 0.49 -6.59 2.76
CA HIS A 3 0.00 -6.41 1.38
C HIS A 3 -1.27 -5.56 1.31
N GLY A 4 -1.76 -5.33 0.09
CA GLY A 4 -2.98 -4.59 -0.21
C GLY A 4 -4.11 -5.42 -0.80
N TRP A 5 -5.02 -4.73 -1.47
CA TRP A 5 -5.98 -5.29 -2.42
C TRP A 5 -5.76 -4.66 -3.80
N PRO A 6 -5.89 -5.40 -4.92
CA PRO A 6 -6.27 -6.82 -5.05
C PRO A 6 -5.06 -7.76 -4.99
N GLY A 7 -3.98 -7.36 -4.32
CA GLY A 7 -2.81 -8.19 -4.15
C GLY A 7 -2.91 -9.20 -2.99
N SER A 8 -1.79 -9.80 -2.63
CA SER A 8 -1.68 -10.84 -1.61
C SER A 8 -0.25 -10.89 -1.07
N PHE A 9 0.04 -11.78 -0.12
CA PHE A 9 1.41 -12.00 0.35
C PHE A 9 2.38 -12.40 -0.78
N TYR A 10 1.87 -12.90 -1.91
CA TYR A 10 2.69 -13.29 -3.06
C TYR A 10 3.39 -12.10 -3.73
N GLU A 11 2.88 -10.87 -3.58
CA GLU A 11 3.56 -9.65 -4.04
C GLU A 11 4.99 -9.53 -3.48
N PHE A 12 5.26 -10.17 -2.34
CA PHE A 12 6.56 -10.14 -1.68
C PHE A 12 7.50 -11.28 -2.12
N TYR A 13 7.06 -12.21 -2.98
CA TYR A 13 7.86 -13.39 -3.31
C TYR A 13 9.22 -13.01 -3.92
N GLY A 14 9.24 -12.05 -4.83
CA GLY A 14 10.48 -11.58 -5.47
C GLY A 14 11.39 -10.73 -4.56
N ILE A 15 10.84 -10.06 -3.54
CA ILE A 15 11.64 -9.19 -2.65
C ILE A 15 12.21 -9.93 -1.44
N ILE A 16 11.61 -11.05 -1.02
CA ILE A 16 12.06 -11.81 0.17
C ILE A 16 13.55 -12.18 0.06
N PRO A 17 14.05 -12.82 -1.02
CA PRO A 17 15.47 -13.17 -1.13
C PRO A 17 16.41 -11.97 -1.03
N LEU A 18 15.98 -10.81 -1.54
CA LEU A 18 16.76 -9.57 -1.50
C LEU A 18 16.94 -9.02 -0.08
N LEU A 19 16.02 -9.36 0.85
CA LEU A 19 16.05 -8.92 2.24
C LEU A 19 16.65 -9.98 3.18
N THR A 20 16.46 -11.27 2.88
CA THR A 20 16.95 -12.39 3.70
C THR A 20 18.38 -12.80 3.34
N ASP A 21 18.82 -12.53 2.11
CA ASP A 21 20.18 -12.84 1.62
C ASP A 21 20.71 -11.72 0.70
N PRO A 22 20.79 -10.46 1.18
CA PRO A 22 21.11 -9.31 0.34
C PRO A 22 22.46 -9.45 -0.38
N LYS A 23 23.45 -10.07 0.26
CA LYS A 23 24.81 -10.22 -0.29
C LYS A 23 24.83 -11.00 -1.60
N ASN A 24 24.14 -12.15 -1.64
CA ASN A 24 24.10 -13.00 -2.84
C ASN A 24 23.24 -12.39 -3.96
N HIS A 25 22.50 -11.32 -3.64
CA HIS A 25 21.70 -10.54 -4.58
C HIS A 25 22.31 -9.17 -4.91
N GLY A 26 23.58 -8.92 -4.56
CA GLY A 26 24.29 -7.67 -4.92
C GLY A 26 23.80 -6.43 -4.17
N LEU A 27 23.15 -6.62 -3.02
CA LEU A 27 22.72 -5.58 -2.10
C LEU A 27 23.64 -5.50 -0.88
N SER A 28 23.55 -4.40 -0.13
CA SER A 28 24.29 -4.23 1.12
C SER A 28 23.81 -5.24 2.16
N ASP A 29 24.75 -5.96 2.79
CA ASP A 29 24.51 -6.92 3.87
C ASP A 29 24.71 -6.31 5.28
N GLU A 30 24.77 -4.97 5.37
CA GLU A 30 24.76 -4.23 6.66
C GLU A 30 23.58 -4.64 7.54
N HIS A 31 22.43 -4.95 6.93
CA HIS A 31 21.24 -5.46 7.58
C HIS A 31 20.66 -6.64 6.80
N VAL A 32 20.36 -7.71 7.53
CA VAL A 32 19.64 -8.90 7.02
C VAL A 32 18.34 -9.03 7.80
N PHE A 33 17.26 -9.39 7.10
CA PHE A 33 15.92 -9.40 7.69
C PHE A 33 15.38 -10.82 7.84
N GLU A 34 14.70 -11.07 8.96
CA GLU A 34 13.65 -12.07 9.02
C GLU A 34 12.33 -11.44 8.56
N VAL A 35 11.68 -12.04 7.56
CA VAL A 35 10.53 -11.42 6.88
C VAL A 35 9.24 -12.17 7.21
N ILE A 36 8.30 -11.47 7.84
CA ILE A 36 6.96 -11.97 8.15
C ILE A 36 5.94 -11.27 7.25
N CYS A 37 5.24 -12.04 6.40
CA CYS A 37 4.26 -11.56 5.42
C CYS A 37 2.87 -12.17 5.68
N PRO A 38 2.11 -11.66 6.67
CA PRO A 38 0.79 -12.22 6.96
C PRO A 38 -0.23 -11.84 5.89
N SER A 39 -1.16 -12.75 5.58
CA SER A 39 -2.37 -12.38 4.83
C SER A 39 -3.32 -11.58 5.73
N ILE A 40 -3.90 -10.49 5.21
CA ILE A 40 -4.93 -9.72 5.92
C ILE A 40 -6.12 -10.64 6.25
N PRO A 41 -6.74 -10.58 7.44
CA PRO A 41 -7.89 -11.43 7.74
C PRO A 41 -9.01 -11.26 6.70
N GLY A 42 -9.46 -12.38 6.12
CA GLY A 42 -10.40 -12.40 4.99
C GLY A 42 -9.76 -12.32 3.60
N TYR A 43 -8.42 -12.34 3.51
CA TYR A 43 -7.65 -12.43 2.27
C TYR A 43 -6.86 -13.74 2.22
N GLY A 44 -6.77 -14.33 1.03
CA GLY A 44 -5.96 -15.52 0.78
C GLY A 44 -6.22 -16.62 1.80
N PHE A 45 -5.18 -17.01 2.53
CA PHE A 45 -5.27 -18.12 3.49
C PHE A 45 -5.63 -17.71 4.92
N SER A 46 -5.88 -16.42 5.18
CA SER A 46 -6.29 -15.94 6.51
C SER A 46 -7.80 -15.97 6.67
N GLU A 47 -8.29 -16.54 7.78
CA GLU A 47 -9.70 -16.62 8.10
C GLU A 47 -10.40 -15.25 8.08
N ALA A 48 -11.59 -15.20 7.50
CA ALA A 48 -12.43 -14.00 7.49
C ALA A 48 -13.08 -13.77 8.86
N SER A 49 -13.28 -12.50 9.24
CA SER A 49 -14.00 -12.20 10.47
C SER A 49 -15.46 -12.66 10.41
N SER A 50 -15.92 -13.38 11.43
CA SER A 50 -17.32 -13.76 11.63
C SER A 50 -18.18 -12.61 12.19
N LYS A 51 -17.58 -11.46 12.50
CA LYS A 51 -18.25 -10.28 13.08
C LYS A 51 -17.85 -9.01 12.32
N LYS A 52 -18.73 -8.00 12.35
CA LYS A 52 -18.43 -6.65 11.87
C LYS A 52 -17.35 -5.99 12.74
N GLY A 53 -16.70 -4.96 12.21
CA GLY A 53 -15.67 -4.18 12.91
C GLY A 53 -14.23 -4.57 12.59
N LEU A 54 -13.99 -5.42 11.59
CA LEU A 54 -12.65 -5.74 11.13
C LEU A 54 -12.14 -4.64 10.17
N ASP A 55 -11.67 -3.54 10.75
CA ASP A 55 -11.00 -2.44 10.04
C ASP A 55 -9.47 -2.49 10.19
N THR A 56 -8.78 -1.51 9.62
CA THR A 56 -7.30 -1.40 9.68
C THR A 56 -6.75 -1.28 11.10
N VAL A 57 -7.51 -0.75 12.06
CA VAL A 57 -7.09 -0.66 13.47
C VAL A 57 -7.20 -2.03 14.14
N ALA A 58 -8.27 -2.77 13.86
CA ALA A 58 -8.43 -4.14 14.31
C ALA A 58 -7.32 -5.05 13.73
N THR A 59 -7.03 -4.95 12.43
CA THR A 59 -5.96 -5.71 11.78
C THR A 59 -4.59 -5.36 12.34
N ALA A 60 -4.28 -4.08 12.57
CA ALA A 60 -3.02 -3.67 13.21
C ALA A 60 -2.84 -4.31 14.59
N ARG A 61 -3.91 -4.44 15.38
CA ARG A 61 -3.87 -5.15 16.66
C ARG A 61 -3.63 -6.65 16.50
N ILE A 62 -4.22 -7.28 15.49
CA ILE A 62 -4.00 -8.70 15.18
C ILE A 62 -2.54 -8.92 14.79
N PHE A 63 -1.99 -8.12 13.88
CA PHE A 63 -0.60 -8.24 13.44
C PHE A 63 0.39 -7.91 14.57
N TYR A 64 0.11 -6.92 15.42
CA TYR A 64 0.91 -6.66 16.62
C TYR A 64 0.96 -7.89 17.55
N LYS A 65 -0.19 -8.49 17.83
CA LYS A 65 -0.25 -9.73 18.63
C LYS A 65 0.44 -10.90 17.95
N LEU A 66 0.39 -11.00 16.62
CA LEU A 66 1.13 -12.01 15.87
C LEU A 66 2.63 -11.87 16.11
N MET A 67 3.20 -10.67 15.96
CA MET A 67 4.64 -10.44 16.21
C MET A 67 5.04 -10.83 17.64
N LEU A 68 4.25 -10.45 18.64
CA LEU A 68 4.51 -10.84 20.03
C LEU A 68 4.42 -12.35 20.25
N ARG A 69 3.48 -13.05 19.61
CA ARG A 69 3.35 -14.52 19.70
C ARG A 69 4.51 -15.25 19.03
N LEU A 70 5.10 -14.66 18.00
CA LEU A 70 6.31 -15.15 17.35
C LEU A 70 7.59 -14.81 18.15
N GLY A 71 7.48 -13.99 19.21
CA GLY A 71 8.59 -13.66 20.11
C GLY A 71 9.28 -12.32 19.83
N PHE A 72 8.86 -11.57 18.81
CA PHE A 72 9.47 -10.29 18.45
C PHE A 72 8.96 -9.15 19.34
N GLN A 73 9.86 -8.57 20.15
CA GLN A 73 9.56 -7.41 20.99
C GLN A 73 9.82 -6.08 20.29
N GLU A 74 10.78 -6.05 19.38
CA GLU A 74 11.11 -4.88 18.57
C GLU A 74 11.18 -5.29 17.11
N PHE A 75 10.49 -4.58 16.24
CA PHE A 75 10.43 -4.92 14.82
C PHE A 75 10.13 -3.71 13.94
N TYR A 76 10.46 -3.84 12.67
CA TYR A 76 10.07 -2.90 11.62
C TYR A 76 8.76 -3.33 10.98
N VAL A 77 7.98 -2.37 10.49
CA VAL A 77 6.78 -2.64 9.71
C VAL A 77 6.88 -1.97 8.34
N GLN A 78 6.41 -2.66 7.31
CA GLN A 78 6.43 -2.16 5.94
C GLN A 78 5.11 -2.49 5.24
N GLY A 79 4.57 -1.55 4.46
CA GLY A 79 3.40 -1.81 3.64
C GLY A 79 3.04 -0.71 2.63
N GLY A 80 2.36 -1.14 1.56
CA GLY A 80 1.61 -0.32 0.60
C GLY A 80 0.11 -0.55 0.76
N ASP A 81 -0.74 0.23 0.06
CA ASP A 81 -2.21 0.07 0.09
C ASP A 81 -2.78 -0.15 1.51
N TRP A 82 -3.67 -1.12 1.75
CA TRP A 82 -4.16 -1.44 3.08
C TRP A 82 -3.04 -1.73 4.08
N GLY A 83 -1.95 -2.36 3.64
CA GLY A 83 -0.74 -2.57 4.42
C GLY A 83 -0.14 -1.27 4.97
N SER A 84 -0.13 -0.19 4.19
CA SER A 84 0.34 1.12 4.66
C SER A 84 -0.53 1.66 5.79
N ALA A 85 -1.85 1.56 5.67
CA ALA A 85 -2.77 1.96 6.73
C ALA A 85 -2.62 1.08 7.99
N ILE A 86 -2.46 -0.23 7.82
CA ILE A 86 -2.23 -1.17 8.92
C ILE A 86 -0.91 -0.86 9.64
N CYS A 87 0.20 -0.70 8.91
CA CYS A 87 1.51 -0.40 9.47
C CYS A 87 1.52 0.97 10.19
N THR A 88 0.85 1.97 9.62
CA THR A 88 0.60 3.26 10.27
C THR A 88 -0.09 3.09 11.63
N ASN A 89 -1.17 2.32 11.66
CA ASN A 89 -1.91 2.03 12.89
C ASN A 89 -1.09 1.22 13.89
N MET A 90 -0.21 0.31 13.45
CA MET A 90 0.71 -0.41 14.33
C MET A 90 1.68 0.54 15.04
N GLY A 91 2.30 1.47 14.30
CA GLY A 91 3.21 2.45 14.88
C GLY A 91 2.53 3.47 15.80
N GLN A 92 1.22 3.69 15.65
CA GLN A 92 0.42 4.47 16.61
C GLN A 92 0.05 3.66 17.85
N LEU A 93 -0.28 2.37 17.67
CA LEU A 93 -0.77 1.49 18.74
C LEU A 93 0.34 1.05 19.69
N ALA A 94 1.52 0.73 19.16
CA ALA A 94 2.63 0.15 19.91
C ALA A 94 3.98 0.81 19.54
N PRO A 95 4.13 2.13 19.76
CA PRO A 95 5.34 2.86 19.38
C PRO A 95 6.61 2.40 20.10
N SER A 96 6.48 1.67 21.22
CA SER A 96 7.62 1.08 21.94
C SER A 96 8.14 -0.24 21.33
N HIS A 97 7.34 -0.90 20.48
CA HIS A 97 7.72 -2.18 19.84
C HIS A 97 8.00 -1.98 18.33
N VAL A 98 7.49 -0.91 17.74
CA VAL A 98 7.72 -0.59 16.32
C VAL A 98 8.94 0.33 16.20
N LYS A 99 10.10 -0.22 15.83
CA LYS A 99 11.35 0.55 15.66
C LYS A 99 11.27 1.55 14.52
N GLY A 100 10.52 1.22 13.47
CA GLY A 100 10.30 2.11 12.34
C GLY A 100 9.24 1.58 11.37
N ILE A 101 8.72 2.50 10.55
CA ILE A 101 7.72 2.22 9.52
C ILE A 101 8.31 2.60 8.16
N HIS A 102 8.27 1.69 7.19
CA HIS A 102 8.56 2.00 5.79
C HIS A 102 7.28 1.89 4.95
N LEU A 103 6.94 2.94 4.21
CA LEU A 103 5.70 3.00 3.46
C LEU A 103 5.98 3.28 1.98
N ASN A 104 5.20 2.68 1.09
CA ASN A 104 5.21 3.01 -0.34
C ASN A 104 3.88 3.58 -0.86
N MET A 105 2.92 3.85 0.05
CA MET A 105 1.68 4.56 -0.26
C MET A 105 1.28 5.45 0.92
N GLY A 106 0.85 6.69 0.66
CA GLY A 106 0.51 7.67 1.71
C GLY A 106 -0.98 7.96 1.81
N PHE A 107 -1.59 7.66 2.97
CA PHE A 107 -2.98 8.07 3.26
C PHE A 107 -3.02 9.39 4.04
N ILE A 108 -2.96 10.50 3.30
CA ILE A 108 -3.07 11.85 3.89
C ILE A 108 -4.35 12.50 3.37
N LEU A 109 -5.47 12.00 3.88
CA LEU A 109 -6.79 12.49 3.53
C LEU A 109 -7.17 13.69 4.41
N ARG A 110 -7.64 14.76 3.75
CA ARG A 110 -8.31 15.94 4.32
C ARG A 110 -7.57 16.68 5.44
N ASN A 111 -6.75 17.63 5.02
CA ASN A 111 -6.24 18.71 5.85
C ASN A 111 -6.05 19.99 4.99
N PHE A 112 -5.42 21.02 5.55
CA PHE A 112 -5.09 22.27 4.85
C PHE A 112 -4.48 22.06 3.46
N TYR A 113 -3.77 20.95 3.22
CA TYR A 113 -3.11 20.71 1.95
C TYR A 113 -4.05 20.42 0.78
N THR A 114 -5.31 20.04 1.03
CA THR A 114 -6.29 19.93 -0.07
C THR A 114 -6.56 21.30 -0.71
N LEU A 115 -6.44 22.39 0.06
CA LEU A 115 -6.51 23.76 -0.48
C LEU A 115 -5.23 24.15 -1.24
N THR A 116 -4.07 23.63 -0.82
CA THR A 116 -2.79 23.88 -1.50
C THR A 116 -2.69 23.17 -2.85
N LEU A 117 -3.55 22.19 -3.13
CA LEU A 117 -3.66 21.56 -4.46
C LEU A 117 -4.20 22.52 -5.53
N ILE A 118 -5.22 23.31 -5.19
CA ILE A 118 -5.83 24.25 -6.16
C ILE A 118 -4.87 25.41 -6.43
N LEU A 119 -4.21 25.91 -5.39
CA LEU A 119 -3.28 27.05 -5.48
C LEU A 119 -1.86 26.65 -5.88
N GLY A 120 -1.52 25.37 -5.79
CA GLY A 120 -0.16 24.87 -5.98
C GLY A 120 0.38 25.03 -7.40
N ARG A 121 -0.48 25.08 -8.43
CA ARG A 121 -0.03 25.36 -9.81
C ARG A 121 0.73 26.69 -9.92
N ARG A 122 0.32 27.70 -9.16
CA ARG A 122 0.93 29.05 -9.19
C ARG A 122 1.92 29.25 -8.04
N PHE A 123 1.65 28.66 -6.88
CA PHE A 123 2.39 28.91 -5.64
C PHE A 123 3.01 27.64 -5.04
N GLY A 124 3.30 26.61 -5.84
CA GLY A 124 3.75 25.31 -5.36
C GLY A 124 4.99 25.37 -4.48
N ARG A 125 5.98 26.19 -4.85
CA ARG A 125 7.19 26.42 -4.03
C ARG A 125 6.87 27.01 -2.65
N LEU A 126 5.89 27.91 -2.55
CA LEU A 126 5.43 28.48 -1.26
C LEU A 126 4.83 27.39 -0.36
N PHE A 127 4.14 26.43 -0.96
CA PHE A 127 3.57 25.31 -0.24
C PHE A 127 4.57 24.18 0.02
N GLY A 128 5.81 24.27 -0.46
CA GLY A 128 6.87 23.29 -0.24
C GLY A 128 6.82 22.10 -1.19
N TYR A 129 6.28 22.29 -2.41
CA TYR A 129 6.38 21.32 -3.49
C TYR A 129 7.71 21.46 -4.21
N THR A 130 8.36 20.33 -4.45
CA THR A 130 9.51 20.24 -5.35
C THR A 130 9.05 20.27 -6.82
N GLU A 131 9.97 20.44 -7.76
CA GLU A 131 9.66 20.34 -9.19
C GLU A 131 9.12 18.95 -9.53
N ARG A 132 9.67 17.91 -8.90
CA ARG A 132 9.19 16.53 -9.07
C ARG A 132 7.77 16.34 -8.55
N ASP A 133 7.41 16.95 -7.41
CA ASP A 133 6.02 16.94 -6.93
C ASP A 133 5.08 17.60 -7.93
N MET A 134 5.52 18.72 -8.54
CA MET A 134 4.72 19.42 -9.54
C MET A 134 4.50 18.57 -10.80
N GLU A 135 5.54 17.87 -11.28
CA GLU A 135 5.43 16.94 -12.41
C GLU A 135 4.42 15.82 -12.13
N LEU A 136 4.47 15.21 -10.94
CA LEU A 136 3.64 14.07 -10.59
C LEU A 136 2.18 14.46 -10.31
N MET A 137 1.93 15.68 -9.84
CA MET A 137 0.59 16.11 -9.42
C MET A 137 -0.17 16.92 -10.48
N TYR A 138 0.51 17.51 -11.47
CA TYR A 138 -0.11 18.40 -12.46
C TYR A 138 -0.06 17.83 -13.89
N PRO A 139 -1.08 18.17 -14.73
CA PRO A 139 -2.20 19.05 -14.44
C PRO A 139 -3.26 18.40 -13.51
N PHE A 140 -3.65 19.13 -12.46
CA PHE A 140 -4.37 18.57 -11.30
C PHE A 140 -5.76 18.04 -11.65
N LYS A 141 -6.48 18.69 -12.57
CA LYS A 141 -7.82 18.24 -12.96
C LYS A 141 -7.78 16.83 -13.56
N GLU A 142 -6.81 16.59 -14.43
CA GLU A 142 -6.59 15.34 -15.14
C GLU A 142 -6.01 14.28 -14.19
N LYS A 143 -4.89 14.59 -13.54
CA LYS A 143 -4.16 13.63 -12.71
C LYS A 143 -4.86 13.26 -11.40
N PHE A 144 -5.69 14.15 -10.86
CA PHE A 144 -6.39 13.93 -9.60
C PHE A 144 -7.90 13.75 -9.81
N PHE A 145 -8.62 14.76 -10.29
CA PHE A 145 -10.10 14.72 -10.29
C PHE A 145 -10.66 13.69 -11.26
N TYR A 146 -10.27 13.73 -12.53
CA TYR A 146 -10.76 12.79 -13.54
C TYR A 146 -10.24 11.37 -13.28
N LYS A 147 -8.97 11.21 -12.90
CA LYS A 147 -8.42 9.91 -12.47
C LYS A 147 -9.24 9.32 -11.32
N MET A 148 -9.49 10.07 -10.24
CA MET A 148 -10.28 9.56 -9.12
C MET A 148 -11.71 9.17 -9.52
N MET A 149 -12.38 9.99 -10.33
CA MET A 149 -13.73 9.67 -10.81
C MET A 149 -13.77 8.40 -11.67
N ARG A 150 -12.78 8.20 -12.54
CA ARG A 150 -12.73 7.03 -13.41
C ARG A 150 -12.32 5.76 -12.67
N GLU A 151 -11.35 5.87 -11.76
CA GLU A 151 -10.70 4.70 -11.14
C GLU A 151 -11.36 4.22 -9.83
N SER A 152 -12.25 5.02 -9.21
CA SER A 152 -12.83 4.69 -7.89
C SER A 152 -14.11 3.83 -7.93
N GLY A 153 -14.53 3.35 -9.10
CA GLY A 153 -15.75 2.53 -9.23
C GLY A 153 -15.71 1.26 -8.37
N TYR A 154 -14.59 0.53 -8.41
CA TYR A 154 -14.37 -0.68 -7.58
C TYR A 154 -14.49 -0.35 -6.08
N LEU A 155 -13.86 0.75 -5.65
CA LEU A 155 -13.82 1.19 -4.27
C LEU A 155 -15.23 1.42 -3.74
N HIS A 156 -16.06 2.10 -4.53
CA HIS A 156 -17.40 2.47 -4.13
C HIS A 156 -18.33 1.25 -4.01
N ILE A 157 -18.31 0.34 -4.97
CA ILE A 157 -19.16 -0.86 -4.91
C ILE A 157 -18.72 -1.80 -3.77
N GLN A 158 -17.42 -1.94 -3.53
CA GLN A 158 -16.89 -2.76 -2.43
C GLN A 158 -17.15 -2.15 -1.05
N ALA A 159 -17.08 -0.82 -0.93
CA ALA A 159 -17.39 -0.13 0.31
C ALA A 159 -18.88 -0.21 0.71
N THR A 160 -19.77 -0.48 -0.24
CA THR A 160 -21.23 -0.44 -0.01
C THR A 160 -21.89 -1.81 -0.09
N LYS A 161 -21.65 -2.54 -1.18
CA LYS A 161 -22.30 -3.81 -1.55
C LYS A 161 -21.28 -4.92 -1.89
N PRO A 162 -20.28 -5.20 -1.01
CA PRO A 162 -19.23 -6.18 -1.30
C PRO A 162 -19.80 -7.58 -1.53
N ASP A 163 -20.80 -8.00 -0.75
CA ASP A 163 -21.46 -9.29 -0.90
C ASP A 163 -22.18 -9.45 -2.25
N THR A 164 -22.66 -8.35 -2.87
CA THR A 164 -23.34 -8.42 -4.17
C THR A 164 -22.34 -8.66 -5.30
N VAL A 165 -21.30 -7.84 -5.38
CA VAL A 165 -20.28 -7.98 -6.44
C VAL A 165 -19.42 -9.24 -6.20
N GLY A 166 -19.11 -9.55 -4.95
CA GLY A 166 -18.32 -10.72 -4.57
C GLY A 166 -18.97 -12.05 -4.94
N CYS A 167 -20.30 -12.17 -4.87
CA CYS A 167 -21.01 -13.37 -5.35
C CYS A 167 -20.73 -13.65 -6.84
N ALA A 168 -20.82 -12.62 -7.69
CA ALA A 168 -20.57 -12.78 -9.12
C ALA A 168 -19.09 -13.12 -9.42
N LEU A 169 -18.17 -12.55 -8.66
CA LEU A 169 -16.72 -12.80 -8.84
C LEU A 169 -16.32 -14.19 -8.35
N ASN A 170 -16.95 -14.72 -7.29
CA ASN A 170 -16.68 -16.08 -6.82
C ASN A 170 -17.26 -17.17 -7.75
N ASP A 171 -18.26 -16.86 -8.56
CA ASP A 171 -18.91 -17.81 -9.46
C ASP A 171 -18.25 -17.87 -10.85
N SER A 172 -17.47 -16.86 -11.23
CA SER A 172 -16.84 -16.76 -12.55
C SER A 172 -15.33 -16.53 -12.45
N PRO A 173 -14.48 -17.51 -12.82
CA PRO A 173 -13.03 -17.34 -12.78
C PRO A 173 -12.55 -16.28 -13.77
N VAL A 174 -13.21 -16.16 -14.93
CA VAL A 174 -12.94 -15.10 -15.91
C VAL A 174 -13.36 -13.74 -15.35
N GLY A 175 -14.50 -13.66 -14.65
CA GLY A 175 -14.96 -12.44 -13.99
C GLY A 175 -13.99 -11.99 -12.89
N LEU A 176 -13.53 -12.92 -12.06
CA LEU A 176 -12.51 -12.65 -11.04
C LEU A 176 -11.20 -12.16 -11.67
N ALA A 177 -10.69 -12.89 -12.67
CA ALA A 177 -9.45 -12.56 -13.35
C ALA A 177 -9.52 -11.17 -13.97
N ALA A 178 -10.57 -10.86 -14.74
CA ALA A 178 -10.74 -9.54 -15.36
C ALA A 178 -10.80 -8.40 -14.32
N TYR A 179 -11.51 -8.62 -13.21
CA TYR A 179 -11.67 -7.63 -12.14
C TYR A 179 -10.36 -7.32 -11.41
N ILE A 180 -9.49 -8.32 -11.25
CA ILE A 180 -8.16 -8.18 -10.62
C ILE A 180 -7.12 -7.65 -11.61
N LEU A 181 -7.03 -8.25 -12.81
CA LEU A 181 -6.01 -7.92 -13.82
C LEU A 181 -6.10 -6.47 -14.28
N GLU A 182 -7.31 -5.90 -14.39
CA GLU A 182 -7.45 -4.49 -14.74
C GLU A 182 -6.69 -3.57 -13.78
N LYS A 183 -6.57 -3.94 -12.50
CA LYS A 183 -5.77 -3.18 -11.53
C LYS A 183 -4.28 -3.32 -11.79
N PHE A 184 -3.80 -4.52 -12.12
CA PHE A 184 -2.42 -4.75 -12.55
C PHE A 184 -2.07 -4.04 -13.86
N THR A 185 -3.05 -3.69 -14.70
CA THR A 185 -2.86 -2.76 -15.82
C THR A 185 -2.75 -1.33 -15.32
N THR A 186 -3.85 -0.78 -14.80
CA THR A 186 -3.98 0.67 -14.62
C THR A 186 -3.14 1.21 -13.47
N TRP A 187 -2.89 0.42 -12.43
CA TRP A 187 -2.15 0.84 -11.23
C TRP A 187 -0.63 0.63 -11.35
N THR A 188 -0.20 -0.13 -12.34
CA THR A 188 1.22 -0.25 -12.74
C THR A 188 1.63 0.96 -13.57
N ASN A 189 0.82 1.28 -14.59
CA ASN A 189 0.98 2.50 -15.37
C ASN A 189 -0.36 2.88 -16.02
N SER A 190 -0.79 4.12 -15.82
CA SER A 190 -2.10 4.58 -16.29
C SER A 190 -2.26 4.63 -17.82
N GLU A 191 -1.16 4.62 -18.57
CA GLU A 191 -1.13 4.56 -20.03
C GLU A 191 -1.42 3.15 -20.55
N PHE A 192 -1.18 2.10 -19.74
CA PHE A 192 -1.36 0.71 -20.17
C PHE A 192 -2.83 0.36 -20.45
N ARG A 193 -3.78 1.08 -19.85
CA ARG A 193 -5.22 0.92 -20.14
C ARG A 193 -5.57 1.13 -21.62
N ASP A 194 -4.80 1.96 -22.32
CA ASP A 194 -5.08 2.29 -23.71
C ASP A 194 -4.37 1.30 -24.68
N LEU A 195 -3.66 0.29 -24.15
CA LEU A 195 -3.10 -0.82 -24.91
C LEU A 195 -4.12 -1.95 -25.09
N GLU A 196 -4.05 -2.65 -26.22
CA GLU A 196 -4.96 -3.76 -26.55
C GLU A 196 -4.87 -4.93 -25.53
N ASP A 197 -3.67 -5.22 -25.04
CA ASP A 197 -3.38 -6.28 -24.07
C ASP A 197 -3.37 -5.80 -22.61
N GLY A 198 -3.67 -4.51 -22.37
CA GLY A 198 -3.58 -3.89 -21.05
C GLY A 198 -2.15 -3.83 -20.48
N GLY A 199 -1.11 -4.09 -21.28
CA GLY A 199 0.30 -4.07 -20.85
C GLY A 199 0.64 -5.02 -19.69
N LEU A 200 -0.14 -6.07 -19.46
CA LEU A 200 -0.03 -6.96 -18.28
C LEU A 200 1.34 -7.62 -18.15
N GLU A 201 1.94 -8.04 -19.26
CA GLU A 201 3.23 -8.75 -19.27
C GLU A 201 4.46 -7.82 -19.27
N ARG A 202 4.26 -6.49 -19.23
CA ARG A 202 5.38 -5.53 -19.24
C ARG A 202 6.19 -5.55 -17.93
N LYS A 203 5.55 -5.90 -16.82
CA LYS A 203 6.13 -5.90 -15.47
C LYS A 203 6.00 -7.21 -14.73
N PHE A 204 5.07 -8.06 -15.14
CA PHE A 204 4.78 -9.32 -14.47
C PHE A 204 4.81 -10.46 -15.47
N SER A 205 5.13 -11.67 -15.03
CA SER A 205 4.82 -12.85 -15.83
C SER A 205 3.32 -13.18 -15.71
N LEU A 206 2.76 -13.89 -16.70
CA LEU A 206 1.39 -14.40 -16.57
C LEU A 206 1.24 -15.36 -15.38
N ASP A 207 2.27 -16.17 -15.10
CA ASP A 207 2.26 -17.09 -13.95
C ASP A 207 2.18 -16.33 -12.62
N ASP A 208 2.87 -15.19 -12.50
CA ASP A 208 2.81 -14.34 -11.31
C ASP A 208 1.41 -13.74 -11.11
N LEU A 209 0.82 -13.21 -12.18
CA LEU A 209 -0.53 -12.64 -12.17
C LEU A 209 -1.57 -13.72 -11.85
N LEU A 210 -1.49 -14.87 -12.52
CA LEU A 210 -2.38 -16.01 -12.30
C LEU A 210 -2.19 -16.60 -10.90
N THR A 211 -0.98 -16.61 -10.35
CA THR A 211 -0.74 -17.06 -8.97
C THR A 211 -1.50 -16.18 -7.98
N ASN A 212 -1.41 -14.84 -8.12
CA ASN A 212 -2.19 -13.94 -7.28
C ASN A 212 -3.71 -14.18 -7.43
N ILE A 213 -4.21 -14.34 -8.66
CA ILE A 213 -5.64 -14.63 -8.91
C ILE A 213 -6.05 -15.99 -8.30
N MET A 214 -5.21 -17.01 -8.43
CA MET A 214 -5.48 -18.35 -7.91
C MET A 214 -5.54 -18.38 -6.39
N ILE A 215 -4.79 -17.51 -5.70
CA ILE A 215 -4.94 -17.34 -4.26
C ILE A 215 -6.36 -16.89 -3.91
N TYR A 216 -6.94 -15.92 -4.65
CA TYR A 216 -8.33 -15.50 -4.44
C TYR A 216 -9.35 -16.57 -4.84
N TRP A 217 -9.14 -17.20 -6.00
CA TRP A 217 -10.06 -18.19 -6.56
C TRP A 217 -10.18 -19.43 -5.67
N THR A 218 -9.05 -20.04 -5.33
CA THR A 218 -9.02 -21.32 -4.58
C THR A 218 -9.46 -21.18 -3.13
N THR A 219 -9.37 -19.97 -2.56
CA THR A 219 -9.79 -19.68 -1.18
C THR A 219 -11.20 -19.09 -1.13
N GLY A 220 -11.79 -18.70 -2.26
CA GLY A 220 -13.10 -18.05 -2.33
C GLY A 220 -13.16 -16.69 -1.63
N THR A 221 -12.02 -16.01 -1.47
CA THR A 221 -11.88 -14.86 -0.54
C THR A 221 -12.16 -13.50 -1.16
N ILE A 222 -12.57 -13.39 -2.44
CA ILE A 222 -12.85 -12.08 -3.03
C ILE A 222 -13.98 -11.33 -2.30
N THR A 223 -15.01 -12.05 -1.83
CA THR A 223 -16.10 -11.41 -1.07
C THR A 223 -15.63 -10.92 0.29
N SER A 224 -14.86 -11.74 1.02
CA SER A 224 -14.36 -11.38 2.35
C SER A 224 -13.32 -10.25 2.28
N SER A 225 -12.48 -10.22 1.25
CA SER A 225 -11.51 -9.15 1.04
C SER A 225 -12.23 -7.83 0.78
N GLN A 226 -13.30 -7.85 -0.01
CA GLN A 226 -14.08 -6.64 -0.32
C GLN A 226 -14.87 -6.10 0.87
N ARG A 227 -15.31 -6.96 1.81
CA ARG A 227 -15.92 -6.51 3.07
C ARG A 227 -14.98 -5.62 3.88
N TYR A 228 -13.66 -5.74 3.70
CA TYR A 228 -12.68 -4.86 4.33
C TYR A 228 -12.85 -3.39 3.93
N TYR A 229 -13.18 -3.12 2.66
CA TYR A 229 -13.54 -1.77 2.21
C TYR A 229 -14.77 -1.23 2.93
N LYS A 230 -15.81 -2.05 3.10
CA LYS A 230 -17.03 -1.66 3.82
C LYS A 230 -16.77 -1.38 5.29
N GLU A 231 -15.88 -2.12 5.93
CA GLU A 231 -15.55 -1.89 7.35
C GLU A 231 -14.74 -0.62 7.59
N ASN A 232 -13.88 -0.23 6.63
CA ASN A 232 -13.04 0.98 6.71
C ASN A 232 -13.72 2.24 6.15
N LEU A 233 -14.56 2.11 5.11
CA LEU A 233 -15.14 3.26 4.39
C LEU A 233 -16.66 3.38 4.55
N GLY A 234 -17.35 2.31 4.97
CA GLY A 234 -18.80 2.31 5.17
C GLY A 234 -19.26 2.97 6.48
N LYS A 235 -18.33 3.30 7.38
CA LYS A 235 -18.59 4.05 8.62
C LYS A 235 -18.37 5.55 8.39
N ASN A 236 -18.81 6.39 9.34
CA ASN A 236 -18.63 7.83 9.23
C ASN A 236 -17.13 8.19 9.21
N ILE A 237 -16.59 8.51 8.03
CA ILE A 237 -15.19 8.86 7.76
C ILE A 237 -14.70 10.01 8.68
N MET A 238 -15.61 10.84 9.20
CA MET A 238 -15.26 11.93 10.14
C MET A 238 -15.02 11.47 11.59
N ALA A 239 -15.35 10.23 11.94
CA ALA A 239 -15.33 9.74 13.32
C ALA A 239 -14.00 9.07 13.73
N GLU A 240 -13.12 8.76 12.76
CA GLU A 240 -11.93 7.95 13.03
C GLU A 240 -10.76 8.78 13.53
N LYS A 241 -10.72 8.99 14.86
CA LYS A 241 -9.68 9.79 15.55
C LYS A 241 -8.25 9.41 15.15
N HIS A 242 -7.98 8.13 14.88
CA HIS A 242 -6.64 7.63 14.53
C HIS A 242 -6.09 8.25 13.22
N GLN A 243 -6.97 8.63 12.28
CA GLN A 243 -6.57 9.31 11.05
C GLN A 243 -5.94 10.69 11.32
N ARG A 244 -6.32 11.36 12.41
CA ARG A 244 -5.74 12.65 12.82
C ARG A 244 -4.52 12.52 13.75
N MET A 245 -4.33 11.35 14.35
CA MET A 245 -3.18 11.12 15.25
C MET A 245 -1.87 11.09 14.46
N LYS A 246 -0.83 11.71 15.01
CA LYS A 246 0.51 11.67 14.41
C LYS A 246 1.22 10.35 14.74
N VAL A 247 2.14 9.95 13.89
CA VAL A 247 2.99 8.77 14.07
C VAL A 247 4.35 9.21 14.61
N GLN A 248 4.72 8.72 15.79
CA GLN A 248 5.90 9.20 16.54
C GLN A 248 7.14 8.31 16.40
N VAL A 249 7.04 7.23 15.62
CA VAL A 249 8.16 6.33 15.32
C VAL A 249 8.87 6.79 14.04
N PRO A 250 10.19 6.51 13.88
CA PRO A 250 10.92 6.78 12.65
C PRO A 250 10.17 6.23 11.43
N THR A 251 10.04 7.06 10.39
CA THR A 251 9.30 6.70 9.18
C THR A 251 10.14 6.95 7.93
N GLY A 252 10.10 5.99 7.00
CA GLY A 252 10.64 6.10 5.65
C GLY A 252 9.52 6.02 4.61
N PHE A 253 9.69 6.71 3.48
CA PHE A 253 8.71 6.71 2.40
C PHE A 253 9.37 6.56 1.02
N ALA A 254 8.89 5.58 0.24
CA ALA A 254 9.26 5.39 -1.16
C ALA A 254 8.14 5.93 -2.07
N ALA A 255 8.40 7.03 -2.78
CA ALA A 255 7.46 7.67 -3.68
C ALA A 255 7.61 7.14 -5.10
N PHE A 256 6.81 6.13 -5.46
CA PHE A 256 6.74 5.57 -6.81
C PHE A 256 5.97 6.50 -7.77
N PRO A 257 6.50 6.74 -8.99
CA PRO A 257 5.96 7.76 -9.89
C PRO A 257 4.55 7.44 -10.42
N ASP A 258 4.23 6.16 -10.62
CA ASP A 258 2.95 5.72 -11.18
C ASP A 258 1.93 5.29 -10.11
N GLU A 259 2.20 5.57 -8.83
CA GLU A 259 1.25 5.36 -7.74
C GLU A 259 -0.09 6.09 -7.99
N LEU A 260 -1.17 5.57 -7.41
CA LEU A 260 -2.53 6.07 -7.55
C LEU A 260 -2.61 7.58 -7.29
N LEU A 261 -1.98 8.03 -6.21
CA LEU A 261 -1.88 9.41 -5.80
C LEU A 261 -0.48 9.73 -5.26
N HIS A 262 0.17 10.72 -5.86
CA HIS A 262 1.42 11.25 -5.34
C HIS A 262 1.19 12.09 -4.08
N VAL A 263 2.02 11.88 -3.05
CA VAL A 263 1.94 12.59 -1.77
C VAL A 263 3.27 13.28 -1.47
N PRO A 264 3.36 14.61 -1.57
CA PRO A 264 4.60 15.35 -1.30
C PRO A 264 5.17 15.11 0.11
N GLU A 265 6.50 15.19 0.23
CA GLU A 265 7.22 14.97 1.49
C GLU A 265 6.69 15.84 2.63
N LYS A 266 6.37 17.11 2.36
CA LYS A 266 5.85 18.04 3.37
C LYS A 266 4.49 17.60 3.93
N TRP A 267 3.68 16.94 3.12
CA TRP A 267 2.42 16.36 3.58
C TRP A 267 2.71 15.16 4.48
N MET A 268 3.61 14.28 4.06
CA MET A 268 4.08 13.15 4.87
C MET A 268 4.56 13.61 6.24
N LYS A 269 5.41 14.64 6.31
CA LYS A 269 5.90 15.23 7.58
C LYS A 269 4.80 15.71 8.54
N PHE A 270 3.62 16.07 8.03
CA PHE A 270 2.49 16.46 8.89
C PHE A 270 1.94 15.29 9.70
N LYS A 271 1.78 14.12 9.07
CA LYS A 271 1.27 12.89 9.69
C LYS A 271 2.39 12.12 10.40
N TYR A 272 3.60 12.16 9.85
CA TYR A 272 4.80 11.47 10.33
C TYR A 272 5.88 12.51 10.69
N PRO A 273 5.82 13.15 11.88
CA PRO A 273 6.81 14.15 12.29
C PRO A 273 8.26 13.65 12.28
N LYS A 274 8.47 12.34 12.49
CA LYS A 274 9.78 11.68 12.39
C LYS A 274 9.99 10.98 11.05
N LEU A 275 9.62 11.64 9.95
CA LEU A 275 9.97 11.20 8.60
C LEU A 275 11.46 11.46 8.37
N ILE A 276 12.25 10.38 8.37
CA ILE A 276 13.72 10.45 8.29
C ILE A 276 14.25 10.10 6.89
N SER A 277 13.45 9.43 6.07
CA SER A 277 13.75 9.22 4.65
C SER A 277 12.52 9.44 3.78
N TYR A 278 12.73 10.09 2.65
CA TYR A 278 11.74 10.25 1.58
C TYR A 278 12.50 10.12 0.26
N SER A 279 12.19 9.09 -0.51
CA SER A 279 12.93 8.74 -1.72
C SER A 279 11.98 8.79 -2.93
N TYR A 280 12.30 9.62 -3.92
CA TYR A 280 11.64 9.53 -5.23
C TYR A 280 12.18 8.31 -5.98
N MET A 281 11.32 7.35 -6.31
CA MET A 281 11.72 6.19 -7.09
C MET A 281 11.78 6.56 -8.59
N PRO A 282 12.73 5.96 -9.34
CA PRO A 282 12.89 6.27 -10.75
C PRO A 282 11.76 5.72 -11.64
N ARG A 283 11.09 4.64 -11.21
CA ARG A 283 10.04 3.93 -11.96
C ARG A 283 9.22 3.05 -11.00
N GLY A 284 8.10 2.51 -11.50
CA GLY A 284 7.18 1.63 -10.79
C GLY A 284 5.92 2.36 -10.32
N GLY A 285 4.87 1.58 -10.07
CA GLY A 285 3.55 2.04 -9.66
C GLY A 285 3.15 1.53 -8.28
N HIS A 286 1.90 1.09 -8.18
CA HIS A 286 1.25 0.73 -6.92
C HIS A 286 1.80 -0.56 -6.29
N PHE A 287 2.14 -1.58 -7.09
CA PHE A 287 2.57 -2.89 -6.61
C PHE A 287 4.09 -2.92 -6.44
N ALA A 288 4.63 -1.95 -5.70
CA ALA A 288 6.07 -1.67 -5.60
C ALA A 288 6.98 -2.90 -5.40
N ALA A 289 6.61 -3.79 -4.48
CA ALA A 289 7.39 -5.01 -4.19
C ALA A 289 7.36 -6.03 -5.32
N PHE A 290 6.28 -6.05 -6.09
CA PHE A 290 6.03 -6.99 -7.16
C PHE A 290 6.56 -6.49 -8.50
N GLU A 291 6.48 -5.18 -8.75
CA GLU A 291 6.97 -4.51 -9.95
C GLU A 291 8.48 -4.24 -9.92
N GLU A 292 8.99 -3.76 -8.78
CA GLU A 292 10.37 -3.27 -8.66
C GLU A 292 10.99 -3.71 -7.31
N PRO A 293 11.09 -5.03 -7.06
CA PRO A 293 11.54 -5.58 -5.78
C PRO A 293 12.91 -5.05 -5.34
N GLU A 294 13.84 -4.87 -6.28
CA GLU A 294 15.18 -4.38 -5.99
C GLU A 294 15.19 -2.91 -5.55
N LEU A 295 14.37 -2.05 -6.18
CA LEU A 295 14.27 -0.65 -5.81
C LEU A 295 13.72 -0.52 -4.38
N LEU A 296 12.66 -1.27 -4.08
CA LEU A 296 12.05 -1.25 -2.76
C LEU A 296 12.99 -1.84 -1.69
N ALA A 297 13.68 -2.95 -1.98
CA ALA A 297 14.62 -3.57 -1.04
C ALA A 297 15.77 -2.64 -0.68
N ARG A 298 16.39 -1.98 -1.68
CA ARG A 298 17.46 -1.00 -1.47
C ARG A 298 17.00 0.15 -0.58
N ASP A 299 15.78 0.65 -0.79
CA ASP A 299 15.23 1.75 0.00
C ASP A 299 14.89 1.33 1.44
N ILE A 300 14.39 0.11 1.65
CA ILE A 300 14.16 -0.48 2.99
C ILE A 300 15.49 -0.60 3.75
N ILE A 301 16.52 -1.20 3.14
CA ILE A 301 17.84 -1.37 3.75
C ILE A 301 18.42 0.00 4.14
N LYS A 302 18.37 0.97 3.23
CA LYS A 302 18.81 2.35 3.48
C LYS A 302 18.06 2.98 4.65
N PHE A 303 16.73 2.85 4.69
CA PHE A 303 15.90 3.38 5.77
C PHE A 303 16.28 2.77 7.12
N VAL A 304 16.40 1.44 7.19
CA VAL A 304 16.76 0.74 8.42
C VAL A 304 18.14 1.18 8.92
N GLY A 305 19.13 1.30 8.03
CA GLY A 305 20.43 1.84 8.40
C GLY A 305 20.39 3.28 8.92
N LEU A 306 19.44 4.11 8.47
CA LEU A 306 19.23 5.45 9.05
C LEU A 306 18.56 5.41 10.43
N VAL A 307 17.74 4.39 10.72
CA VAL A 307 17.14 4.21 12.05
C VAL A 307 18.18 3.70 13.05
N GLU A 308 18.97 2.70 12.68
CA GLU A 308 19.94 2.04 13.58
C GLU A 308 21.17 2.92 13.91
N ARG A 309 21.37 4.03 13.19
CA ARG A 309 22.43 5.01 13.47
C ARG A 309 22.03 6.15 14.41
N GLN A 310 20.76 6.22 14.84
CA GLN A 310 20.26 7.24 15.78
C GLN A 310 20.45 6.82 17.23
#